data_AF-A0A812V581-F1
#
_entry.id   AF-A0A812V581-F1
#
_cell.length_a   1.000
_cell.length_b   1.000
_cell.length_c   1.000
_cell.angle_alpha   90.00
_cell.angle_beta   90.00
_cell.angle_gamma   90.00
#
_symmetry.space_group_name_H-M   'P 1'
#
loop_
_entity.id
_entity.type
_entity.pdbx_description
1 polymer ?
#
loop_
_entity_poly.entity_id
_entity_poly.type
_entity_poly.pdbx_seq_one_letter_code
_entity_poly.pdbx_strand_id
1 'polypeptide(L)'
;MFAVPVVLQELQDFLRAGARTGQREKAAKRINLTLNGLARQLGLNGSVHMFGSFSNGFKTGTSDLDVVFVGAVDESAISILQKFSDRLDGLGFDNITKIFQANVPLLKLTDRKDNMEVDFCINNELGVRNSLLLNTYCKYDHRVLQLGRLVKEWAKKHELVGTADGCLNSYAYMLLVVFFLQQVQPPVVQNLQAMDCESVPVSDRKWGGEDIWETKFLVDVDSIPKSQNQMSIGELLVGFFRFYTREFNWRQHAVCMRLQKPGQNVDKYSLSLPTNEEQWYLEDPFDLKHNLAGKCSRAGKKRIADEMHNALNVLTSTGRWAKCLPPNQSPEYFMKCRISQNVTPQALLEEFEQCDLVKLHFPKSDGTVRMPQAYLQFGDSASRRKAHAKNEKYILDCQLQLHYSFLALQPCRETARQRKRDRGWGGRQERGSWGLPLTLTLSRERERERERCS
;
A
#
# COMPACT_ATOMS: atom_id res chain seq x y z
N MET A 1 -0.05 36.65 -0.11
CA MET A 1 -1.30 36.55 -0.87
C MET A 1 -1.17 35.30 -1.74
N PHE A 2 -1.71 34.18 -1.28
CA PHE A 2 -1.50 32.86 -1.91
C PHE A 2 -2.18 32.81 -3.29
N ALA A 3 -1.58 32.12 -4.26
CA ALA A 3 -2.20 31.83 -5.57
C ALA A 3 -3.32 30.76 -5.43
N VAL A 4 -4.26 30.99 -4.50
CA VAL A 4 -5.37 30.09 -4.16
C VAL A 4 -6.23 29.70 -5.39
N PRO A 5 -6.53 30.60 -6.34
CA PRO A 5 -7.40 30.24 -7.47
C PRO A 5 -6.79 29.19 -8.41
N VAL A 6 -5.48 29.23 -8.64
CA VAL A 6 -4.78 28.31 -9.55
C VAL A 6 -4.69 26.90 -8.95
N VAL A 7 -4.35 26.81 -7.65
CA VAL A 7 -4.39 25.52 -6.92
C VAL A 7 -5.79 24.93 -7.03
N LEU A 8 -6.82 25.71 -6.73
CA LEU A 8 -8.19 25.22 -6.66
C LEU A 8 -8.64 24.62 -8.00
N GLN A 9 -8.31 25.28 -9.13
CA GLN A 9 -8.61 24.78 -10.47
C GLN A 9 -7.85 23.48 -10.79
N GLU A 10 -6.54 23.42 -10.54
CA GLU A 10 -5.74 22.20 -10.77
C GLU A 10 -6.27 21.02 -9.96
N LEU A 11 -6.69 21.26 -8.71
CA LEU A 11 -7.28 20.23 -7.85
C LEU A 11 -8.63 19.76 -8.38
N GLN A 12 -9.49 20.67 -8.84
CA GLN A 12 -10.79 20.31 -9.41
C GLN A 12 -10.64 19.49 -10.69
N ASP A 13 -9.73 19.87 -11.58
CA ASP A 13 -9.46 19.14 -12.82
C ASP A 13 -8.91 17.74 -12.54
N PHE A 14 -8.00 17.62 -11.57
CA PHE A 14 -7.48 16.34 -11.11
C PHE A 14 -8.60 15.42 -10.58
N LEU A 15 -9.48 15.95 -9.72
CA LEU A 15 -10.57 15.20 -9.11
C LEU A 15 -11.61 14.76 -10.14
N ARG A 16 -11.84 15.55 -11.20
CA ARG A 16 -12.73 15.20 -12.33
C ARG A 16 -12.14 14.12 -13.23
N ALA A 17 -10.83 14.16 -13.50
CA ALA A 17 -10.16 13.18 -14.35
C ALA A 17 -10.27 11.73 -13.82
N GLY A 18 -10.30 11.55 -12.49
CA GLY A 18 -10.44 10.25 -11.83
C GLY A 18 -11.84 9.61 -11.91
N ALA A 19 -12.85 10.29 -12.45
CA ALA A 19 -14.25 9.83 -12.41
C ALA A 19 -14.64 8.78 -13.48
N ARG A 20 -13.80 8.52 -14.48
CA ARG A 20 -14.10 7.56 -15.57
C ARG A 20 -13.87 6.11 -15.12
N THR A 21 -14.80 5.55 -14.33
CA THR A 21 -14.60 4.21 -13.70
C THR A 21 -15.67 3.15 -13.99
N GLY A 22 -16.65 3.44 -14.85
CA GLY A 22 -17.78 2.53 -15.10
C GLY A 22 -17.41 1.14 -15.62
N GLN A 23 -16.35 1.01 -16.44
CA GLN A 23 -15.87 -0.30 -16.91
C GLN A 23 -15.28 -1.13 -15.76
N ARG A 24 -14.46 -0.53 -14.88
CA ARG A 24 -13.88 -1.23 -13.73
C ARG A 24 -14.95 -1.67 -12.73
N GLU A 25 -16.04 -0.92 -12.59
CA GLU A 25 -17.17 -1.32 -11.74
C GLU A 25 -17.92 -2.53 -12.31
N LYS A 26 -18.13 -2.57 -13.64
CA LYS A 26 -18.68 -3.75 -14.31
C LYS A 26 -17.76 -4.97 -14.14
N ALA A 27 -16.45 -4.77 -14.26
CA ALA A 27 -15.46 -5.82 -14.02
C ALA A 27 -15.51 -6.33 -12.57
N ALA A 28 -15.52 -5.42 -11.59
CA ALA A 28 -15.59 -5.76 -10.18
C ALA A 28 -16.86 -6.55 -9.83
N LYS A 29 -18.03 -6.13 -10.33
CA LYS A 29 -19.29 -6.86 -10.15
C LYS A 29 -19.23 -8.26 -10.76
N ARG A 30 -18.66 -8.40 -11.97
CA ARG A 30 -18.49 -9.71 -12.62
C ARG A 30 -17.59 -10.63 -11.80
N ILE A 31 -16.42 -10.15 -11.38
CA ILE A 31 -15.46 -10.93 -10.58
C ILE A 31 -16.11 -11.37 -9.27
N ASN A 32 -16.81 -10.48 -8.59
CA ASN A 32 -17.53 -10.79 -7.36
C ASN A 32 -18.60 -11.88 -7.59
N LEU A 33 -19.36 -11.82 -8.70
CA LEU A 33 -20.32 -12.87 -9.08
C LEU A 33 -19.63 -14.21 -9.37
N THR A 34 -18.50 -14.20 -10.08
CA THR A 34 -17.72 -15.43 -10.37
C THR A 34 -17.24 -16.09 -9.09
N LEU A 35 -16.63 -15.33 -8.17
CA LEU A 35 -16.14 -15.86 -6.90
C LEU A 35 -17.27 -16.32 -5.98
N ASN A 36 -18.41 -15.60 -5.97
CA ASN A 36 -19.63 -16.04 -5.29
C ASN A 36 -20.17 -17.37 -5.86
N GLY A 37 -20.18 -17.53 -7.18
CA GLY A 37 -20.58 -18.77 -7.83
C GLY A 37 -19.69 -19.93 -7.44
N LEU A 38 -18.37 -19.72 -7.41
CA LEU A 38 -17.41 -20.72 -6.98
C LEU A 38 -17.57 -21.07 -5.50
N ALA A 39 -17.81 -20.09 -4.62
CA ALA A 39 -18.08 -20.34 -3.21
C ALA A 39 -19.27 -21.31 -3.00
N ARG A 40 -20.35 -21.11 -3.79
CA ARG A 40 -21.52 -22.01 -3.77
C ARG A 40 -21.20 -23.41 -4.28
N GLN A 41 -20.41 -23.53 -5.36
CA GLN A 41 -19.97 -24.82 -5.88
C GLN A 41 -19.08 -25.60 -4.90
N LEU A 42 -18.33 -24.89 -4.07
CA LEU A 42 -17.54 -25.46 -2.98
C LEU A 42 -18.38 -25.81 -1.74
N GLY A 43 -19.69 -25.54 -1.75
CA GLY A 43 -20.59 -25.82 -0.62
C GLY A 43 -20.42 -24.88 0.57
N LEU A 44 -19.82 -23.71 0.38
CA LEU A 44 -19.57 -22.76 1.47
C LEU A 44 -20.82 -21.95 1.81
N ASN A 45 -21.12 -21.81 3.11
CA ASN A 45 -22.23 -21.02 3.60
C ASN A 45 -21.82 -19.57 3.88
N GLY A 46 -22.02 -18.69 2.90
CA GLY A 46 -21.67 -17.28 3.02
C GLY A 46 -21.72 -16.55 1.68
N SER A 47 -21.13 -15.37 1.65
CA SER A 47 -21.09 -14.54 0.44
C SER A 47 -19.78 -13.78 0.29
N VAL A 48 -19.47 -13.46 -0.96
CA VAL A 48 -18.30 -12.69 -1.34
C VAL A 48 -18.65 -11.21 -1.43
N HIS A 49 -17.91 -10.38 -0.71
CA HIS A 49 -18.09 -8.93 -0.62
C HIS A 49 -16.86 -8.18 -1.13
N MET A 50 -17.06 -7.00 -1.70
CA MET A 50 -15.97 -6.09 -2.04
C MET A 50 -15.64 -5.20 -0.84
N PHE A 51 -14.36 -4.95 -0.59
CA PHE A 51 -13.91 -4.00 0.43
C PHE A 51 -12.78 -3.12 -0.13
N GLY A 52 -12.08 -2.41 0.75
CA GLY A 52 -10.93 -1.60 0.40
C GLY A 52 -11.28 -0.43 -0.50
N SER A 53 -10.41 -0.13 -1.47
CA SER A 53 -10.51 1.10 -2.28
C SER A 53 -11.81 1.19 -3.08
N PHE A 54 -12.39 0.05 -3.48
CA PHE A 54 -13.65 0.00 -4.22
C PHE A 54 -14.88 0.32 -3.37
N SER A 55 -14.81 0.05 -2.07
CA SER A 55 -15.93 0.25 -1.14
C SER A 55 -15.75 1.46 -0.22
N ASN A 56 -14.54 1.99 -0.06
CA ASN A 56 -14.26 3.11 0.86
C ASN A 56 -14.33 4.52 0.23
N GLY A 57 -14.57 4.61 -1.08
CA GLY A 57 -14.66 5.87 -1.83
C GLY A 57 -13.34 6.34 -2.47
N PHE A 58 -12.18 5.90 -1.99
CA PHE A 58 -10.86 6.34 -2.43
C PHE A 58 -10.30 5.56 -3.64
N LYS A 59 -11.17 4.98 -4.47
CA LYS A 59 -10.79 4.27 -5.71
C LYS A 59 -10.02 5.18 -6.66
N THR A 60 -8.99 4.63 -7.27
CA THR A 60 -8.19 5.26 -8.34
C THR A 60 -8.27 4.39 -9.60
N GLY A 61 -7.91 4.93 -10.77
CA GLY A 61 -7.96 4.18 -12.05
C GLY A 61 -7.11 2.90 -12.05
N THR A 62 -6.13 2.81 -11.15
CA THR A 62 -5.20 1.69 -10.99
C THR A 62 -5.37 0.93 -9.68
N SER A 63 -6.47 1.12 -8.95
CA SER A 63 -6.72 0.40 -7.70
C SER A 63 -6.99 -1.08 -7.93
N ASP A 64 -6.30 -1.95 -7.19
CA ASP A 64 -6.61 -3.37 -7.02
C ASP A 64 -8.03 -3.56 -6.46
N LEU A 65 -8.65 -4.69 -6.77
CA LEU A 65 -9.95 -5.09 -6.22
C LEU A 65 -9.76 -5.98 -5.00
N ASP A 66 -10.08 -5.45 -3.82
CA ASP A 66 -10.08 -6.21 -2.58
C ASP A 66 -11.42 -6.94 -2.41
N VAL A 67 -11.36 -8.27 -2.26
CA VAL A 67 -12.53 -9.15 -2.16
C VAL A 67 -12.40 -10.09 -0.96
N VAL A 68 -13.50 -10.30 -0.25
CA VAL A 68 -13.54 -11.18 0.93
C VAL A 68 -14.73 -12.10 0.87
N PHE A 69 -14.53 -13.40 1.12
CA PHE A 69 -15.64 -14.28 1.47
C PHE A 69 -15.93 -14.13 2.96
N VAL A 70 -17.19 -13.86 3.33
CA VAL A 70 -17.67 -13.82 4.72
C VAL A 70 -18.73 -14.90 4.88
N GLY A 71 -18.53 -15.80 5.83
CA GLY A 71 -19.45 -16.91 6.05
C GLY A 71 -19.05 -17.82 7.21
N ALA A 72 -19.97 -18.71 7.56
CA ALA A 72 -19.70 -19.78 8.51
C ALA A 72 -18.79 -20.81 7.85
N VAL A 73 -17.62 -21.01 8.43
CA VAL A 73 -16.60 -21.94 7.91
C VAL A 73 -16.00 -22.75 9.06
N ASP A 74 -15.92 -24.07 8.86
CA ASP A 74 -15.38 -25.02 9.83
C ASP A 74 -13.86 -25.26 9.64
N GLU A 75 -13.29 -24.68 8.58
CA GLU A 75 -11.91 -24.87 8.17
C GLU A 75 -11.09 -23.59 8.28
N SER A 76 -9.76 -23.74 8.29
CA SER A 76 -8.87 -22.58 8.25
C SER A 76 -9.02 -21.79 6.94
N ALA A 77 -8.79 -20.48 7.01
CA ALA A 77 -8.79 -19.60 5.84
C ALA A 77 -7.87 -20.13 4.72
N ILE A 78 -6.70 -20.68 5.08
CA ILE A 78 -5.74 -21.26 4.12
C ILE A 78 -6.33 -22.48 3.41
N SER A 79 -7.00 -23.39 4.13
CA SER A 79 -7.65 -24.57 3.51
C SER A 79 -8.69 -24.13 2.47
N ILE A 80 -9.50 -23.13 2.82
CA ILE A 80 -10.54 -22.60 1.94
C ILE A 80 -9.91 -21.92 0.73
N LEU A 81 -8.90 -21.06 0.92
CA LEU A 81 -8.17 -20.43 -0.19
C LEU A 81 -7.52 -21.47 -1.11
N GLN A 82 -7.01 -22.58 -0.57
CA GLN A 82 -6.49 -23.68 -1.38
C GLN A 82 -7.59 -24.29 -2.26
N LYS A 83 -8.78 -24.57 -1.70
CA LYS A 83 -9.93 -25.06 -2.47
C LYS A 83 -10.38 -24.10 -3.57
N PHE A 84 -10.35 -22.79 -3.31
CA PHE A 84 -10.58 -21.79 -4.35
C PHE A 84 -9.50 -21.89 -5.42
N SER A 85 -8.22 -21.85 -5.05
CA SER A 85 -7.09 -21.90 -5.98
C SER A 85 -7.16 -23.10 -6.93
N ASP A 86 -7.58 -24.26 -6.43
CA ASP A 86 -7.65 -25.51 -7.22
C ASP A 86 -8.84 -25.53 -8.21
N ARG A 87 -9.71 -24.52 -8.17
CA ARG A 87 -10.93 -24.41 -8.99
C ARG A 87 -11.04 -23.07 -9.74
N LEU A 88 -9.97 -22.27 -9.75
CA LEU A 88 -9.91 -21.03 -10.54
C LEU A 88 -9.64 -21.27 -12.03
N ASP A 89 -9.12 -22.45 -12.38
CA ASP A 89 -8.84 -22.81 -13.77
C ASP A 89 -10.10 -22.76 -14.63
N GLY A 90 -9.99 -22.11 -15.79
CA GLY A 90 -11.12 -21.90 -16.70
C GLY A 90 -12.08 -20.77 -16.31
N LEU A 91 -11.94 -20.13 -15.14
CA LEU A 91 -12.81 -19.02 -14.70
C LEU A 91 -12.35 -17.63 -15.17
N GLY A 92 -11.31 -17.57 -16.02
CA GLY A 92 -10.81 -16.32 -16.59
C GLY A 92 -9.87 -15.53 -15.68
N PHE A 93 -9.22 -16.21 -14.73
CA PHE A 93 -8.16 -15.63 -13.90
C PHE A 93 -6.78 -16.14 -14.34
N ASP A 94 -5.79 -15.25 -14.29
CA ASP A 94 -4.37 -15.52 -14.55
C ASP A 94 -3.52 -15.05 -13.36
N ASN A 95 -2.22 -15.37 -13.37
CA ASN A 95 -1.24 -14.96 -12.35
C ASN A 95 -1.70 -15.24 -10.91
N ILE A 96 -2.19 -16.45 -10.66
CA ILE A 96 -2.66 -16.85 -9.34
C ILE A 96 -1.44 -17.01 -8.41
N THR A 97 -1.37 -16.14 -7.40
CA THR A 97 -0.32 -16.13 -6.39
C THR A 97 -0.91 -16.46 -5.02
N LYS A 98 -0.34 -17.46 -4.35
CA LYS A 98 -0.66 -17.79 -2.95
C LYS A 98 0.19 -16.92 -2.02
N ILE A 99 -0.45 -16.27 -1.06
CA ILE A 99 0.19 -15.46 -0.02
C ILE A 99 -0.35 -15.93 1.33
N PHE A 100 0.04 -17.12 1.75
CA PHE A 100 -0.54 -17.78 2.93
C PHE A 100 0.20 -17.45 4.22
N GLN A 101 1.44 -16.97 4.12
CA GLN A 101 2.27 -16.58 5.27
C GLN A 101 1.99 -15.15 5.79
N ALA A 102 1.07 -14.41 5.17
CA ALA A 102 0.68 -13.08 5.63
C ALA A 102 -0.25 -13.16 6.86
N ASN A 103 -0.30 -12.09 7.67
CA ASN A 103 -1.22 -12.00 8.80
C ASN A 103 -2.69 -12.22 8.40
N VAL A 104 -3.04 -11.79 7.18
CA VAL A 104 -4.31 -12.15 6.53
C VAL A 104 -3.94 -12.94 5.26
N PRO A 105 -4.04 -14.27 5.29
CA PRO A 105 -3.82 -15.12 4.12
C PRO A 105 -4.73 -14.71 2.97
N LEU A 106 -4.19 -14.68 1.75
CA LEU A 106 -4.95 -14.31 0.56
C LEU A 106 -4.45 -14.98 -0.72
N LEU A 107 -5.31 -15.00 -1.73
CA LEU A 107 -4.95 -15.25 -3.13
C LEU A 107 -4.88 -13.92 -3.87
N LYS A 108 -3.77 -13.67 -4.56
CA LYS A 108 -3.67 -12.57 -5.53
C LYS A 108 -3.88 -13.14 -6.92
N LEU A 109 -4.79 -12.58 -7.69
CA LEU A 109 -5.16 -13.04 -9.03
C LEU A 109 -5.33 -11.86 -9.98
N THR A 110 -5.22 -12.10 -11.29
CA THR A 110 -5.49 -11.12 -12.33
C THR A 110 -6.70 -11.56 -13.15
N ASP A 111 -7.76 -10.76 -13.21
CA ASP A 111 -8.85 -10.98 -14.15
C ASP A 111 -8.35 -10.76 -15.59
N ARG A 112 -8.45 -11.81 -16.43
CA ARG A 112 -7.91 -11.82 -17.79
C ARG A 112 -8.56 -10.79 -18.70
N LYS A 113 -9.86 -10.53 -18.50
CA LYS A 113 -10.67 -9.71 -19.42
C LYS A 113 -10.41 -8.21 -19.27
N ASP A 114 -10.34 -7.72 -18.03
CA ASP A 114 -10.15 -6.30 -17.72
C ASP A 114 -8.76 -5.99 -17.14
N ASN A 115 -7.88 -7.00 -17.08
CA ASN A 115 -6.52 -6.90 -16.56
C ASN A 115 -6.47 -6.31 -15.13
N MET A 116 -7.45 -6.70 -14.30
CA MET A 116 -7.61 -6.17 -12.96
C MET A 116 -6.99 -7.11 -11.93
N GLU A 117 -6.07 -6.60 -11.12
CA GLU A 117 -5.54 -7.31 -9.94
C GLU A 117 -6.63 -7.41 -8.86
N VAL A 118 -6.75 -8.59 -8.27
CA VAL A 118 -7.75 -8.96 -7.28
C VAL A 118 -7.03 -9.61 -6.10
N ASP A 119 -7.23 -9.08 -4.91
CA ASP A 119 -6.75 -9.65 -3.66
C ASP A 119 -7.95 -10.30 -2.95
N PHE A 120 -7.96 -11.63 -2.86
CA PHE A 120 -9.07 -12.42 -2.33
C PHE A 120 -8.71 -13.11 -1.00
N CYS A 121 -9.45 -12.81 0.06
CA CYS A 121 -9.23 -13.35 1.40
C CYS A 121 -10.52 -13.96 2.01
N ILE A 122 -10.40 -14.62 3.15
CA ILE A 122 -11.51 -15.28 3.86
C ILE A 122 -11.69 -14.64 5.24
N ASN A 123 -12.94 -14.33 5.58
CA ASN A 123 -13.40 -13.82 6.88
C ASN A 123 -12.60 -12.61 7.43
N ASN A 124 -12.10 -11.74 6.55
CA ASN A 124 -11.54 -10.44 6.94
C ASN A 124 -12.66 -9.40 7.14
N GLU A 125 -13.53 -9.64 8.13
CA GLU A 125 -14.68 -8.77 8.43
C GLU A 125 -14.24 -7.39 8.91
N LEU A 126 -13.13 -7.29 9.65
CA LEU A 126 -12.54 -6.00 10.04
C LEU A 126 -12.19 -5.14 8.83
N GLY A 127 -11.69 -5.73 7.74
CA GLY A 127 -11.44 -5.03 6.47
C GLY A 127 -12.72 -4.43 5.87
N VAL A 128 -13.85 -5.13 5.99
CA VAL A 128 -15.18 -4.64 5.56
C VAL A 128 -15.63 -3.49 6.44
N ARG A 129 -15.55 -3.63 7.76
CA ARG A 129 -15.92 -2.59 8.73
C ARG A 129 -15.08 -1.32 8.54
N ASN A 130 -13.75 -1.45 8.41
CA ASN A 130 -12.84 -0.33 8.15
C ASN A 130 -13.17 0.40 6.83
N SER A 131 -13.53 -0.36 5.80
CA SER A 131 -13.93 0.21 4.52
C SER A 131 -15.25 0.98 4.62
N LEU A 132 -16.21 0.47 5.39
CA LEU A 132 -17.47 1.14 5.66
C LEU A 132 -17.26 2.41 6.50
N LEU A 133 -16.41 2.38 7.52
CA LEU A 133 -16.05 3.55 8.33
C LEU A 133 -15.50 4.68 7.45
N LEU A 134 -14.50 4.37 6.61
CA LEU A 134 -13.91 5.33 5.69
C LEU A 134 -14.90 5.88 4.65
N ASN A 135 -15.79 5.02 4.11
CA ASN A 135 -16.86 5.47 3.23
C ASN A 135 -17.81 6.43 3.95
N THR A 136 -18.17 6.11 5.20
CA THR A 136 -19.06 6.92 6.02
C THR A 136 -18.49 8.31 6.27
N TYR A 137 -17.19 8.43 6.52
CA TYR A 137 -16.51 9.73 6.54
C TYR A 137 -16.58 10.47 5.20
N CYS A 138 -16.41 9.78 4.07
CA CYS A 138 -16.56 10.38 2.74
C CYS A 138 -17.99 10.89 2.47
N LYS A 139 -19.01 10.21 3.01
CA LYS A 139 -20.42 10.63 2.93
C LYS A 139 -20.69 11.83 3.85
N TYR A 140 -20.05 11.89 5.01
CA TYR A 140 -20.27 12.97 5.97
C TYR A 140 -19.81 14.33 5.41
N ASP A 141 -18.60 14.39 4.83
CA ASP A 141 -18.09 15.59 4.17
C ASP A 141 -17.30 15.22 2.90
N HIS A 142 -17.72 15.78 1.76
CA HIS A 142 -17.10 15.48 0.46
C HIS A 142 -15.61 15.84 0.40
N ARG A 143 -15.12 16.79 1.21
CA ARG A 143 -13.71 17.18 1.25
C ARG A 143 -12.82 16.04 1.77
N VAL A 144 -13.36 15.11 2.55
CA VAL A 144 -12.63 13.88 2.97
C VAL A 144 -12.21 13.09 1.74
N LEU A 145 -13.17 12.82 0.84
CA LEU A 145 -12.93 12.09 -0.40
C LEU A 145 -11.89 12.80 -1.27
N GLN A 146 -12.04 14.12 -1.42
CA GLN A 146 -11.15 14.94 -2.24
C GLN A 146 -9.71 14.91 -1.69
N LEU A 147 -9.54 15.17 -0.39
CA LEU A 147 -8.22 15.21 0.23
C LEU A 147 -7.56 13.82 0.22
N GLY A 148 -8.33 12.77 0.52
CA GLY A 148 -7.82 11.40 0.47
C GLY A 148 -7.34 11.00 -0.92
N ARG A 149 -8.05 11.38 -1.99
CA ARG A 149 -7.60 11.12 -3.37
C ARG A 149 -6.30 11.86 -3.70
N LEU A 150 -6.18 13.12 -3.31
CA LEU A 150 -4.97 13.92 -3.53
C LEU A 150 -3.76 13.32 -2.81
N VAL A 151 -3.90 13.03 -1.51
CA VAL A 151 -2.82 12.44 -0.70
C VAL A 151 -2.46 11.05 -1.20
N LYS A 152 -3.44 10.21 -1.56
CA LYS A 152 -3.18 8.86 -2.09
C LYS A 152 -2.37 8.91 -3.37
N GLU A 153 -2.72 9.80 -4.29
CA GLU A 153 -2.04 9.92 -5.58
C GLU A 153 -0.66 10.55 -5.44
N TRP A 154 -0.50 11.56 -4.57
CA TRP A 154 0.82 12.08 -4.19
C TRP A 154 1.69 10.98 -3.60
N ALA A 155 1.20 10.23 -2.61
CA ALA A 155 1.97 9.15 -1.98
C ALA A 155 2.34 8.05 -2.98
N LYS A 156 1.43 7.68 -3.89
CA LYS A 156 1.71 6.70 -4.95
C LYS A 156 2.76 7.20 -5.94
N LYS A 157 2.64 8.44 -6.42
CA LYS A 157 3.55 9.02 -7.43
C LYS A 157 4.96 9.21 -6.89
N HIS A 158 5.09 9.47 -5.59
CA HIS A 158 6.38 9.52 -4.89
C HIS A 158 6.85 8.16 -4.37
N GLU A 159 6.18 7.06 -4.73
CA GLU A 159 6.57 5.70 -4.34
C GLU A 159 6.64 5.50 -2.81
N LEU A 160 5.77 6.20 -2.08
CA LEU A 160 5.68 6.20 -0.62
C LEU A 160 4.65 5.20 -0.09
N VAL A 161 4.13 4.32 -0.96
CA VAL A 161 3.15 3.28 -0.64
C VAL A 161 3.79 1.91 -0.81
N GLY A 162 3.92 1.17 0.30
CA GLY A 162 4.46 -0.19 0.28
C GLY A 162 5.19 -0.55 1.57
N THR A 163 4.59 -1.42 2.38
CA THR A 163 5.18 -1.89 3.65
C THR A 163 6.45 -2.71 3.43
N ALA A 164 6.54 -3.42 2.31
CA ALA A 164 7.75 -4.13 1.92
C ALA A 164 8.95 -3.18 1.77
N ASP A 165 8.74 -1.95 1.28
CA ASP A 165 9.77 -0.92 1.13
C ASP A 165 9.99 -0.08 2.42
N GLY A 166 9.36 -0.51 3.52
CA GLY A 166 9.40 0.17 4.81
C GLY A 166 8.62 1.48 4.82
N CYS A 167 7.72 1.69 3.87
CA CYS A 167 6.79 2.82 3.83
C CYS A 167 5.41 2.41 4.38
N LEU A 168 4.45 3.34 4.41
CA LEU A 168 3.07 3.06 4.83
C LEU A 168 2.28 2.35 3.71
N ASN A 169 1.21 1.64 4.06
CA ASN A 169 0.23 1.20 3.06
C ASN A 169 -0.76 2.33 2.73
N SER A 170 -1.54 2.20 1.65
CA SER A 170 -2.48 3.26 1.25
C SER A 170 -3.58 3.51 2.27
N TYR A 171 -3.98 2.49 3.03
CA TYR A 171 -5.00 2.60 4.07
C TYR A 171 -4.54 3.50 5.22
N ALA A 172 -3.29 3.36 5.66
CA ALA A 172 -2.68 4.23 6.68
C ALA A 172 -2.71 5.71 6.28
N TYR A 173 -2.47 6.06 5.01
CA TYR A 173 -2.63 7.44 4.54
C TYR A 173 -4.08 7.94 4.63
N MET A 174 -5.08 7.08 4.45
CA MET A 174 -6.48 7.49 4.61
C MET A 174 -6.80 7.78 6.08
N LEU A 175 -6.22 7.01 7.02
CA LEU A 175 -6.35 7.31 8.45
C LEU A 175 -5.65 8.63 8.82
N LEU A 176 -4.47 8.91 8.23
CA LEU A 176 -3.82 10.21 8.40
C LEU A 176 -4.73 11.35 7.93
N VAL A 177 -5.39 11.19 6.78
CA VAL A 177 -6.31 12.20 6.25
C VAL A 177 -7.49 12.42 7.19
N VAL A 178 -8.18 11.35 7.62
CA VAL A 178 -9.34 11.50 8.50
C VAL A 178 -8.95 12.06 9.85
N PHE A 179 -7.85 11.58 10.46
CA PHE A 179 -7.37 12.11 11.73
C PHE A 179 -7.00 13.59 11.65
N PHE A 180 -6.30 14.01 10.59
CA PHE A 180 -6.04 15.43 10.35
C PHE A 180 -7.34 16.23 10.29
N LEU A 181 -8.34 15.76 9.54
CA LEU A 181 -9.63 16.44 9.40
C LEU A 181 -10.45 16.49 10.70
N GLN A 182 -10.22 15.57 11.63
CA GLN A 182 -10.75 15.64 13.01
C GLN A 182 -10.01 16.67 13.88
N GLN A 183 -8.74 16.96 13.58
CA GLN A 183 -7.87 17.86 14.34
C GLN A 183 -7.92 19.32 13.87
N VAL A 184 -8.34 19.59 12.63
CA VAL A 184 -8.57 20.95 12.14
C VAL A 184 -9.57 21.67 13.06
N GLN A 185 -9.40 22.98 13.29
CA GLN A 185 -10.33 23.78 14.09
C GLN A 185 -11.02 24.86 13.23
N PRO A 186 -12.38 24.88 13.17
CA PRO A 186 -13.28 23.83 13.67
C PRO A 186 -13.10 22.51 12.89
N PRO A 187 -13.45 21.34 13.47
CA PRO A 187 -13.25 20.05 12.82
C PRO A 187 -14.04 19.95 11.51
N VAL A 188 -13.40 19.37 10.49
CA VAL A 188 -14.09 19.04 9.24
C VAL A 188 -15.01 17.85 9.47
N VAL A 189 -14.53 16.84 10.19
CA VAL A 189 -15.32 15.67 10.57
C VAL A 189 -15.28 15.39 12.07
N GLN A 190 -16.36 14.83 12.62
CA GLN A 190 -16.47 14.43 14.02
C GLN A 190 -15.99 12.98 14.21
N ASN A 191 -15.73 12.56 15.44
CA ASN A 191 -15.38 11.18 15.73
C ASN A 191 -16.64 10.28 15.74
N LEU A 192 -16.86 9.55 14.64
CA LEU A 192 -18.03 8.68 14.48
C LEU A 192 -18.04 7.47 15.44
N GLN A 193 -16.89 7.05 15.97
CA GLN A 193 -16.78 5.94 16.92
C GLN A 193 -17.06 6.37 18.37
N ALA A 194 -17.00 7.67 18.67
CA ALA A 194 -17.36 8.22 19.97
C ALA A 194 -18.87 8.52 20.10
N MET A 195 -19.63 8.42 19.00
CA MET A 195 -21.07 8.63 19.00
C MET A 195 -21.80 7.44 19.62
N ASP A 196 -22.93 7.73 20.27
CA ASP A 196 -23.79 6.67 20.80
C ASP A 196 -24.45 5.91 19.65
N CYS A 197 -24.24 4.60 19.62
CA CYS A 197 -24.71 3.69 18.59
C CYS A 197 -24.63 2.23 19.08
N GLU A 198 -25.36 1.35 18.39
CA GLU A 198 -25.41 -0.07 18.70
C GLU A 198 -24.03 -0.72 18.60
N SER A 199 -23.73 -1.61 19.55
CA SER A 199 -22.51 -2.43 19.55
C SER A 199 -22.49 -3.37 18.36
N VAL A 200 -21.34 -3.48 17.70
CA VAL A 200 -21.13 -4.40 16.57
C VAL A 200 -19.82 -5.16 16.79
N PRO A 201 -19.83 -6.21 17.63
CA PRO A 201 -18.64 -7.02 17.87
C PRO A 201 -18.31 -7.89 16.64
N VAL A 202 -17.02 -7.99 16.32
CA VAL A 202 -16.49 -8.86 15.25
C VAL A 202 -15.41 -9.76 15.84
N SER A 203 -15.54 -11.08 15.62
CA SER A 203 -14.50 -12.05 15.96
C SER A 203 -13.43 -12.07 14.87
N ASP A 204 -12.16 -12.05 15.27
CA ASP A 204 -10.99 -12.10 14.40
C ASP A 204 -9.93 -13.05 14.97
N ARG A 205 -9.25 -13.80 14.08
CA ARG A 205 -8.23 -14.79 14.44
C ARG A 205 -6.84 -14.45 13.94
N LYS A 206 -6.65 -13.24 13.40
CA LYS A 206 -5.39 -12.76 12.81
C LYS A 206 -4.17 -12.89 13.71
N TRP A 207 -4.35 -12.79 15.03
CA TRP A 207 -3.25 -12.77 16.01
C TRP A 207 -3.02 -14.12 16.71
N GLY A 208 -3.53 -15.21 16.15
CA GLY A 208 -3.33 -16.58 16.66
C GLY A 208 -4.24 -16.98 17.81
N GLY A 209 -5.06 -16.06 18.32
CA GLY A 209 -6.16 -16.31 19.24
C GLY A 209 -7.46 -15.70 18.72
N GLU A 210 -8.59 -16.03 19.36
CA GLU A 210 -9.89 -15.40 19.05
C GLU A 210 -9.99 -14.06 19.78
N ASP A 211 -9.86 -12.97 19.02
CA ASP A 211 -10.05 -11.61 19.49
C ASP A 211 -11.45 -11.12 19.12
N ILE A 212 -12.12 -10.42 20.04
CA ILE A 212 -13.41 -9.77 19.76
C ILE A 212 -13.18 -8.27 19.75
N TRP A 213 -13.41 -7.65 18.60
CA TRP A 213 -13.25 -6.22 18.38
C TRP A 213 -14.61 -5.53 18.34
N GLU A 214 -14.78 -4.47 19.12
CA GLU A 214 -15.92 -3.57 18.97
C GLU A 214 -15.72 -2.73 17.70
N THR A 215 -16.65 -2.86 16.75
CA THR A 215 -16.59 -2.17 15.46
C THR A 215 -17.70 -1.15 15.25
N LYS A 216 -18.39 -0.72 16.31
CA LYS A 216 -19.44 0.30 16.22
C LYS A 216 -18.91 1.67 15.78
N PHE A 217 -19.77 2.37 15.05
CA PHE A 217 -19.67 3.79 14.72
C PHE A 217 -21.02 4.25 14.16
N LEU A 218 -21.29 5.54 14.24
CA LEU A 218 -22.50 6.11 13.65
C LEU A 218 -22.43 6.08 12.11
N VAL A 219 -23.32 5.29 11.51
CA VAL A 219 -23.43 5.15 10.04
C VAL A 219 -24.31 6.25 9.44
N ASP A 220 -25.38 6.63 10.13
CA ASP A 220 -26.32 7.67 9.68
C ASP A 220 -25.74 9.06 9.97
N VAL A 221 -24.87 9.53 9.06
CA VAL A 221 -24.21 10.83 9.16
C VAL A 221 -25.12 12.02 8.80
N ASP A 222 -26.33 11.77 8.29
CA ASP A 222 -27.32 12.82 8.05
C ASP A 222 -28.06 13.22 9.33
N SER A 223 -28.06 12.34 10.34
CA SER A 223 -28.60 12.63 11.68
C SER A 223 -27.75 13.60 12.52
N ILE A 224 -26.52 13.90 12.11
CA ILE A 224 -25.59 14.78 12.86
C ILE A 224 -25.37 16.14 12.17
N PRO A 225 -25.03 17.20 12.94
CA PRO A 225 -24.77 18.53 12.38
C PRO A 225 -23.68 18.49 11.29
N LYS A 226 -23.91 19.21 10.20
CA LYS A 226 -22.92 19.38 9.13
C LYS A 226 -21.71 20.17 9.63
N SER A 227 -20.57 19.97 8.96
CA SER A 227 -19.31 20.63 9.29
C SER A 227 -19.46 22.15 9.32
N GLN A 228 -18.95 22.79 10.37
CA GLN A 228 -18.85 24.25 10.47
C GLN A 228 -17.55 24.78 9.84
N ASN A 229 -16.64 23.88 9.42
CA ASN A 229 -15.38 24.25 8.81
C ASN A 229 -15.57 24.75 7.37
N GLN A 230 -15.03 25.93 7.07
CA GLN A 230 -15.14 26.58 5.75
C GLN A 230 -13.84 26.53 4.94
N MET A 231 -12.82 25.80 5.39
CA MET A 231 -11.56 25.68 4.64
C MET A 231 -11.82 25.00 3.29
N SER A 232 -11.28 25.61 2.25
CA SER A 232 -11.23 25.05 0.91
C SER A 232 -10.35 23.80 0.87
N ILE A 233 -10.52 22.98 -0.18
CA ILE A 233 -9.69 21.78 -0.36
C ILE A 233 -8.19 22.11 -0.48
N GLY A 234 -7.84 23.26 -1.07
CA GLY A 234 -6.46 23.72 -1.17
C GLY A 234 -5.86 24.07 0.20
N GLU A 235 -6.63 24.74 1.05
CA GLU A 235 -6.20 25.06 2.43
C GLU A 235 -6.07 23.79 3.28
N LEU A 236 -6.99 22.83 3.12
CA LEU A 236 -6.90 21.54 3.80
C LEU A 236 -5.69 20.73 3.34
N LEU A 237 -5.35 20.77 2.05
CA LEU A 237 -4.17 20.08 1.53
C LEU A 237 -2.87 20.69 2.06
N VAL A 238 -2.75 22.03 2.07
CA VAL A 238 -1.61 22.72 2.69
C VAL A 238 -1.56 22.42 4.19
N GLY A 239 -2.71 22.45 4.85
CA GLY A 239 -2.87 22.13 6.27
C GLY A 239 -2.42 20.70 6.59
N PHE A 240 -2.76 19.72 5.76
CA PHE A 240 -2.37 18.32 5.93
C PHE A 240 -0.85 18.16 5.97
N PHE A 241 -0.15 18.71 4.98
CA PHE A 241 1.31 18.64 4.94
C PHE A 241 1.96 19.43 6.08
N ARG A 242 1.42 20.60 6.42
CA ARG A 242 1.90 21.41 7.54
C ARG A 242 1.72 20.68 8.88
N PHE A 243 0.56 20.10 9.11
CA PHE A 243 0.23 19.38 10.33
C PHE A 243 1.25 18.27 10.59
N TYR A 244 1.45 17.37 9.64
CA TYR A 244 2.34 16.22 9.84
C TYR A 244 3.85 16.53 9.79
N THR A 245 4.25 17.72 9.31
CA THR A 245 5.66 18.12 9.25
C THR A 245 6.07 19.11 10.33
N ARG A 246 5.14 19.91 10.87
CA ARG A 246 5.45 21.02 11.79
C ARG A 246 4.69 20.98 13.11
N GLU A 247 3.50 20.37 13.15
CA GLU A 247 2.58 20.48 14.30
C GLU A 247 2.45 19.15 15.07
N PHE A 248 2.36 18.03 14.35
CA PHE A 248 2.17 16.71 14.94
C PHE A 248 3.47 16.15 15.52
N ASN A 249 3.49 15.90 16.83
CA ASN A 249 4.65 15.32 17.51
C ASN A 249 4.69 13.78 17.38
N TRP A 250 5.34 13.28 16.33
CA TRP A 250 5.52 11.84 16.09
C TRP A 250 6.22 11.06 17.22
N ARG A 251 6.96 11.75 18.10
CA ARG A 251 7.69 11.13 19.22
C ARG A 251 6.79 10.85 20.42
N GLN A 252 5.65 11.52 20.52
CA GLN A 252 4.76 11.45 21.68
C GLN A 252 3.32 11.07 21.29
N HIS A 253 2.84 11.53 20.15
CA HIS A 253 1.44 11.38 19.78
C HIS A 253 1.20 10.18 18.86
N ALA A 254 0.02 9.58 19.00
CA ALA A 254 -0.52 8.58 18.11
C ALA A 254 -1.57 9.18 17.18
N VAL A 255 -1.61 8.69 15.95
CA VAL A 255 -2.75 8.85 15.05
C VAL A 255 -3.76 7.79 15.48
N CYS A 256 -4.74 8.20 16.28
CA CYS A 256 -5.77 7.35 16.87
C CYS A 256 -7.13 8.03 16.65
N MET A 257 -7.91 7.53 15.70
CA MET A 257 -9.20 8.13 15.32
C MET A 257 -10.26 7.93 16.38
N ARG A 258 -10.30 6.74 17.03
CA ARG A 258 -11.38 6.37 17.95
C ARG A 258 -11.35 7.15 19.27
N LEU A 259 -10.16 7.56 19.74
CA LEU A 259 -9.99 8.33 20.97
C LEU A 259 -9.85 9.84 20.71
N GLN A 260 -9.94 10.27 19.44
CA GLN A 260 -9.76 11.66 19.10
C GLN A 260 -10.86 12.53 19.73
N LYS A 261 -10.42 13.65 20.31
CA LYS A 261 -11.26 14.76 20.76
C LYS A 261 -10.72 16.06 20.15
N PRO A 262 -11.58 16.99 19.70
CA PRO A 262 -11.14 18.25 19.12
C PRO A 262 -10.13 19.00 20.01
N GLY A 263 -8.99 19.39 19.42
CA GLY A 263 -7.91 20.10 20.12
C GLY A 263 -7.07 19.24 21.08
N GLN A 264 -7.30 17.92 21.15
CA GLN A 264 -6.53 17.01 22.01
C GLN A 264 -5.73 16.01 21.18
N ASN A 265 -4.51 15.75 21.64
CA ASN A 265 -3.64 14.70 21.11
C ASN A 265 -3.77 13.43 21.95
N VAL A 266 -3.57 12.28 21.32
CA VAL A 266 -3.53 10.98 22.01
C VAL A 266 -2.07 10.60 22.26
N ASP A 267 -1.70 10.34 23.52
CA ASP A 267 -0.35 9.88 23.85
C ASP A 267 -0.16 8.43 23.41
N LYS A 268 0.83 8.16 22.56
CA LYS A 268 1.10 6.81 22.04
C LYS A 268 1.55 5.82 23.13
N TYR A 269 2.07 6.29 24.26
CA TYR A 269 2.48 5.44 25.38
C TYR A 269 1.29 5.00 26.26
N SER A 270 0.12 5.62 26.08
CA SER A 270 -1.12 5.24 26.77
C SER A 270 -1.93 4.15 26.05
N LEU A 271 -1.49 3.73 24.86
CA LEU A 271 -2.19 2.74 24.03
C LEU A 271 -1.71 1.31 24.32
N SER A 272 -2.51 0.34 23.89
CA SER A 272 -2.33 -1.09 24.21
C SER A 272 -1.01 -1.69 23.71
N LEU A 273 -0.56 -1.33 22.50
CA LEU A 273 0.69 -1.87 21.96
C LEU A 273 1.90 -1.13 22.51
N PRO A 274 2.92 -1.86 23.01
CA PRO A 274 4.22 -1.27 23.33
C PRO A 274 4.82 -0.54 22.13
N THR A 275 5.46 0.59 22.41
CA THR A 275 6.10 1.43 21.39
C THR A 275 7.34 2.12 21.96
N ASN A 276 8.07 2.84 21.12
CA ASN A 276 9.23 3.64 21.48
C ASN A 276 9.19 5.00 20.80
N GLU A 277 10.10 5.90 21.19
CA GLU A 277 10.18 7.27 20.68
C GLU A 277 10.23 7.33 19.15
N GLU A 278 11.05 6.47 18.54
CA GLU A 278 11.27 6.45 17.10
C GLU A 278 10.09 5.88 16.32
N GLN A 279 9.28 5.00 16.90
CA GLN A 279 8.19 4.33 16.19
C GLN A 279 7.00 5.27 15.99
N TRP A 280 6.62 5.50 14.73
CA TRP A 280 5.33 6.12 14.39
C TRP A 280 4.19 5.20 14.83
N TYR A 281 3.12 5.79 15.37
CA TYR A 281 1.98 5.03 15.89
C TYR A 281 0.71 5.45 15.16
N LEU A 282 0.24 4.58 14.28
CA LEU A 282 -1.05 4.71 13.57
C LEU A 282 -1.90 3.50 13.99
N GLU A 283 -2.80 3.70 14.94
CA GLU A 283 -3.68 2.64 15.44
C GLU A 283 -4.75 2.31 14.39
N ASP A 284 -4.99 1.03 14.11
CA ASP A 284 -6.18 0.64 13.36
C ASP A 284 -7.44 0.99 14.19
N PRO A 285 -8.50 1.54 13.59
CA PRO A 285 -9.68 1.98 14.32
C PRO A 285 -10.43 0.86 15.07
N PHE A 286 -10.25 -0.40 14.66
CA PHE A 286 -10.90 -1.56 15.28
C PHE A 286 -9.89 -2.58 15.81
N ASP A 287 -8.87 -2.96 15.04
CA ASP A 287 -7.83 -3.91 15.48
C ASP A 287 -6.77 -3.19 16.34
N LEU A 288 -7.02 -3.06 17.64
CA LEU A 288 -6.13 -2.33 18.55
C LEU A 288 -4.77 -3.01 18.77
N LYS A 289 -4.56 -4.21 18.21
CA LYS A 289 -3.26 -4.88 18.14
C LYS A 289 -2.49 -4.55 16.85
N HIS A 290 -3.02 -3.69 16.00
CA HIS A 290 -2.41 -3.31 14.73
C HIS A 290 -1.94 -1.85 14.69
N ASN A 291 -0.63 -1.65 14.87
CA ASN A 291 0.01 -0.40 14.47
C ASN A 291 0.38 -0.47 12.98
N LEU A 292 -0.34 0.28 12.13
CA LEU A 292 -0.13 0.32 10.68
C LEU A 292 1.22 0.90 10.28
N ALA A 293 1.86 1.68 11.16
CA ALA A 293 3.20 2.20 10.97
C ALA A 293 4.29 1.34 11.65
N GLY A 294 3.92 0.21 12.28
CA GLY A 294 4.86 -0.65 13.02
C GLY A 294 5.97 -1.25 12.16
N LYS A 295 5.74 -1.41 10.85
CA LYS A 295 6.76 -1.86 9.88
C LYS A 295 7.44 -0.71 9.12
N CYS A 296 7.13 0.55 9.43
CA CYS A 296 7.70 1.69 8.73
C CYS A 296 9.17 1.90 9.17
N SER A 297 10.09 1.76 8.23
CA SER A 297 11.53 1.84 8.52
C SER A 297 11.96 3.29 8.78
N ARG A 298 13.14 3.49 9.40
CA ARG A 298 13.72 4.83 9.58
C ARG A 298 13.86 5.58 8.24
N ALA A 299 14.32 4.90 7.20
CA ALA A 299 14.44 5.46 5.86
C ALA A 299 13.07 5.79 5.25
N GLY A 300 12.08 4.91 5.40
CA GLY A 300 10.71 5.15 4.94
C GLY A 300 10.08 6.37 5.61
N LYS A 301 10.13 6.46 6.93
CA LYS A 301 9.65 7.63 7.69
C LYS A 301 10.32 8.93 7.22
N LYS A 302 11.66 8.90 7.03
CA LYS A 302 12.40 10.07 6.56
C LYS A 302 11.92 10.50 5.17
N ARG A 303 11.80 9.59 4.21
CA ARG A 303 11.31 9.90 2.85
C ARG A 303 9.91 10.49 2.88
N ILE A 304 9.00 9.89 3.66
CA ILE A 304 7.64 10.40 3.79
C ILE A 304 7.66 11.83 4.34
N ALA A 305 8.40 12.08 5.41
CA ALA A 305 8.51 13.41 6.01
C ALA A 305 9.16 14.44 5.08
N ASP A 306 10.24 14.06 4.38
CA ASP A 306 10.93 14.92 3.41
C ASP A 306 9.97 15.31 2.27
N GLU A 307 9.23 14.35 1.70
CA GLU A 307 8.30 14.64 0.60
C GLU A 307 7.07 15.43 1.06
N MET A 308 6.58 15.23 2.29
CA MET A 308 5.54 16.09 2.85
C MET A 308 6.06 17.53 3.00
N HIS A 309 7.30 17.70 3.44
CA HIS A 309 7.94 19.02 3.57
C HIS A 309 8.14 19.68 2.20
N ASN A 310 8.58 18.93 1.20
CA ASN A 310 8.71 19.40 -0.18
C ASN A 310 7.36 19.84 -0.75
N ALA A 311 6.32 19.02 -0.59
CA ALA A 311 4.97 19.35 -1.05
C ALA A 311 4.45 20.63 -0.39
N LEU A 312 4.65 20.78 0.93
CA LEU A 312 4.31 22.01 1.64
C LEU A 312 5.04 23.24 1.08
N ASN A 313 6.35 23.13 0.86
CA ASN A 313 7.16 24.24 0.33
C ASN A 313 6.72 24.62 -1.10
N VAL A 314 6.44 23.64 -1.95
CA VAL A 314 5.96 23.87 -3.32
C VAL A 314 4.59 24.53 -3.32
N LEU A 315 3.63 24.04 -2.53
CA LEU A 315 2.29 24.62 -2.45
C LEU A 315 2.33 26.05 -1.90
N THR A 316 3.13 26.31 -0.87
CA THR A 316 3.20 27.63 -0.23
C THR A 316 3.95 28.65 -1.08
N SER A 317 4.98 28.24 -1.82
CA SER A 317 5.77 29.13 -2.69
C SER A 317 5.14 29.36 -4.07
N THR A 318 4.54 28.33 -4.67
CA THR A 318 4.07 28.40 -6.07
C THR A 318 2.56 28.36 -6.22
N GLY A 319 1.83 27.82 -5.25
CA GLY A 319 0.40 27.54 -5.40
C GLY A 319 0.11 26.62 -6.60
N ARG A 320 0.95 25.59 -6.85
CA ARG A 320 0.71 24.63 -7.94
C ARG A 320 0.80 23.20 -7.44
N TRP A 321 -0.32 22.48 -7.51
CA TRP A 321 -0.42 21.07 -7.16
C TRP A 321 0.37 20.20 -8.14
N ALA A 322 0.33 20.53 -9.43
CA ALA A 322 1.05 19.76 -10.44
C ALA A 322 2.56 19.67 -10.18
N LYS A 323 3.15 20.69 -9.52
CA LYS A 323 4.57 20.72 -9.14
C LYS A 323 4.88 19.89 -7.90
N CYS A 324 3.87 19.48 -7.13
CA CYS A 324 4.04 18.57 -5.99
C CYS A 324 4.16 17.12 -6.43
N LEU A 325 3.87 16.80 -7.69
CA LEU A 325 4.01 15.48 -8.25
C LEU A 325 5.34 15.40 -9.03
N PRO A 326 6.07 14.28 -8.95
CA PRO A 326 7.23 14.08 -9.79
C PRO A 326 6.82 14.09 -11.27
N PRO A 327 7.73 14.48 -12.18
CA PRO A 327 7.48 14.38 -13.61
C PRO A 327 7.13 12.94 -13.98
N ASN A 328 6.30 12.76 -15.02
CA ASN A 328 5.97 11.42 -15.51
C ASN A 328 7.26 10.72 -15.94
N GLN A 329 7.68 9.75 -15.14
CA GLN A 329 8.78 8.84 -15.45
C GLN A 329 8.20 7.56 -16.02
N SER A 330 8.94 6.92 -16.95
CA SER A 330 8.61 5.56 -17.37
C SER A 330 8.66 4.66 -16.12
N PRO A 331 7.58 3.91 -15.84
CA PRO A 331 7.54 3.07 -14.65
C PRO A 331 8.65 2.02 -14.72
N GLU A 332 9.45 1.89 -13.66
CA GLU A 332 10.36 0.77 -13.49
C GLU A 332 9.63 -0.36 -12.74
N TYR A 333 9.65 -1.57 -13.28
CA TYR A 333 8.96 -2.72 -12.69
C TYR A 333 9.93 -3.59 -11.91
N PHE A 334 10.13 -3.29 -10.63
CA PHE A 334 10.97 -4.12 -9.77
C PHE A 334 10.18 -5.04 -8.85
N MET A 335 10.84 -6.15 -8.54
CA MET A 335 10.54 -6.99 -7.39
C MET A 335 11.80 -7.20 -6.57
N LYS A 336 11.62 -7.47 -5.29
CA LYS A 336 12.69 -7.95 -4.42
C LYS A 336 12.30 -9.26 -3.78
N CYS A 337 13.29 -10.10 -3.56
CA CYS A 337 13.14 -11.31 -2.75
C CYS A 337 14.31 -11.46 -1.80
N ARG A 338 14.02 -12.09 -0.65
CA ARG A 338 15.08 -12.63 0.20
C ARG A 338 15.64 -13.87 -0.47
N ILE A 339 16.94 -14.06 -0.33
CA ILE A 339 17.67 -15.21 -0.86
C ILE A 339 18.55 -15.80 0.25
N SER A 340 18.72 -17.12 0.22
CA SER A 340 19.69 -17.81 1.08
C SER A 340 21.11 -17.57 0.56
N GLN A 341 22.12 -18.02 1.31
CA GLN A 341 23.51 -17.99 0.87
C GLN A 341 23.79 -18.96 -0.28
N ASN A 342 22.96 -20.00 -0.46
CA ASN A 342 23.14 -21.04 -1.47
C ASN A 342 22.49 -20.68 -2.81
N VAL A 343 21.53 -19.74 -2.83
CA VAL A 343 20.94 -19.23 -4.07
C VAL A 343 21.99 -18.52 -4.89
N THR A 344 22.18 -18.95 -6.14
CA THR A 344 23.09 -18.33 -7.10
C THR A 344 22.33 -17.37 -8.03
N PRO A 345 23.02 -16.40 -8.66
CA PRO A 345 22.40 -15.58 -9.69
C PRO A 345 21.83 -16.43 -10.85
N GLN A 346 22.53 -17.50 -11.23
CA GLN A 346 22.13 -18.39 -12.32
C GLN A 346 20.79 -19.10 -12.02
N ALA A 347 20.62 -19.61 -10.79
CA ALA A 347 19.36 -20.23 -10.37
C ALA A 347 18.16 -19.27 -10.46
N LEU A 348 18.36 -17.99 -10.15
CA LEU A 348 17.32 -16.97 -10.34
C LEU A 348 17.07 -16.67 -11.82
N LEU A 349 18.11 -16.55 -12.64
CA LEU A 349 17.95 -16.31 -14.07
C LEU A 349 17.16 -17.44 -14.76
N GLU A 350 17.46 -18.69 -14.42
CA GLU A 350 16.73 -19.86 -14.92
C GLU A 350 15.28 -19.88 -14.45
N GLU A 351 15.04 -19.62 -13.16
CA GLU A 351 13.67 -19.64 -12.62
C GLU A 351 12.78 -18.57 -13.26
N PHE A 352 13.34 -17.39 -13.56
CA PHE A 352 12.61 -16.25 -14.14
C PHE A 352 12.81 -16.10 -15.66
N GLU A 353 13.38 -17.09 -16.35
CA GLU A 353 13.65 -17.02 -17.78
C GLU A 353 12.39 -16.73 -18.61
N GLN A 354 11.26 -17.32 -18.22
CA GLN A 354 9.98 -17.16 -18.90
C GLN A 354 9.22 -15.90 -18.47
N CYS A 355 9.80 -15.05 -17.65
CA CYS A 355 9.15 -13.86 -17.07
C CYS A 355 9.69 -12.55 -17.64
N ASP A 356 10.39 -12.57 -18.78
CA ASP A 356 10.97 -11.39 -19.43
C ASP A 356 11.77 -10.51 -18.45
N LEU A 357 12.59 -11.17 -17.62
CA LEU A 357 13.52 -10.51 -16.72
C LEU A 357 14.54 -9.71 -17.53
N VAL A 358 14.60 -8.40 -17.30
CA VAL A 358 15.53 -7.49 -17.99
C VAL A 358 16.87 -7.44 -17.26
N LYS A 359 16.81 -7.37 -15.93
CA LYS A 359 18.00 -7.19 -15.10
C LYS A 359 17.87 -7.89 -13.77
N LEU A 360 18.94 -8.58 -13.38
CA LEU A 360 19.09 -9.12 -12.04
C LEU A 360 20.17 -8.33 -11.29
N HIS A 361 19.78 -7.73 -10.18
CA HIS A 361 20.71 -7.13 -9.23
C HIS A 361 20.89 -8.09 -8.06
N PHE A 362 22.06 -8.71 -8.02
CA PHE A 362 22.41 -9.71 -7.02
C PHE A 362 23.43 -9.12 -6.04
N PRO A 363 23.22 -9.23 -4.73
CA PRO A 363 24.15 -8.67 -3.75
C PRO A 363 25.51 -9.36 -3.84
N LYS A 364 26.60 -8.60 -3.70
CA LYS A 364 27.93 -9.20 -3.51
C LYS A 364 28.01 -9.69 -2.07
N SER A 365 28.34 -10.97 -1.88
CA SER A 365 28.51 -11.54 -0.55
C SER A 365 29.75 -10.96 0.11
N ASP A 366 29.57 -10.25 1.23
CA ASP A 366 30.65 -9.82 2.13
C ASP A 366 30.62 -10.55 3.49
N GLY A 367 29.73 -11.54 3.64
CA GLY A 367 29.56 -12.33 4.86
C GLY A 367 28.84 -11.61 6.01
N THR A 368 28.54 -10.30 5.89
CA THR A 368 27.96 -9.51 6.99
C THR A 368 26.43 -9.52 7.02
N VAL A 369 25.79 -9.73 5.86
CA VAL A 369 24.33 -9.73 5.72
C VAL A 369 23.78 -11.16 5.87
N ARG A 370 23.11 -11.42 7.00
CA ARG A 370 22.57 -12.75 7.35
C ARG A 370 21.52 -13.28 6.36
N MET A 371 20.80 -12.39 5.67
CA MET A 371 19.78 -12.71 4.66
C MET A 371 19.83 -11.68 3.52
N PRO A 372 20.62 -11.94 2.45
CA PRO A 372 20.73 -11.02 1.32
C PRO A 372 19.39 -10.84 0.59
N GLN A 373 19.26 -9.72 -0.13
CA GLN A 373 18.12 -9.44 -1.00
C GLN A 373 18.58 -9.31 -2.45
N ALA A 374 17.92 -10.05 -3.34
CA ALA A 374 18.05 -9.87 -4.79
C ALA A 374 16.93 -8.97 -5.30
N TYR A 375 17.21 -8.24 -6.39
CA TYR A 375 16.25 -7.35 -7.04
C TYR A 375 16.13 -7.70 -8.52
N LEU A 376 14.89 -7.88 -8.95
CA LEU A 376 14.51 -8.33 -10.29
C LEU A 376 13.85 -7.16 -11.02
N GLN A 377 14.37 -6.79 -12.19
CA GLN A 377 13.82 -5.74 -13.04
C GLN A 377 13.14 -6.36 -14.25
N PHE A 378 11.90 -5.97 -14.50
CA PHE A 378 11.08 -6.43 -15.63
C PHE A 378 10.81 -5.30 -16.61
N GLY A 379 10.55 -5.65 -17.88
CA GLY A 379 10.27 -4.67 -18.93
C GLY A 379 8.89 -4.03 -18.79
N ASP A 380 7.93 -4.76 -18.23
CA ASP A 380 6.54 -4.34 -18.12
C ASP A 380 5.84 -4.96 -16.88
N SER A 381 4.62 -4.48 -16.61
CA SER A 381 3.81 -4.93 -15.47
C SER A 381 3.26 -6.37 -15.63
N ALA A 382 3.04 -6.85 -16.85
CA ALA A 382 2.52 -8.20 -17.08
C ALA A 382 3.61 -9.24 -16.78
N SER A 383 4.82 -9.00 -17.26
CA SER A 383 6.04 -9.77 -16.99
C SER A 383 6.32 -9.86 -15.48
N ARG A 384 6.22 -8.73 -14.77
CA ARG A 384 6.34 -8.70 -13.29
C ARG A 384 5.25 -9.53 -12.59
N ARG A 385 3.99 -9.48 -13.04
CA ARG A 385 2.89 -10.27 -12.47
C ARG A 385 3.09 -11.77 -12.70
N LYS A 386 3.55 -12.15 -13.90
CA LYS A 386 3.91 -13.53 -14.22
C LYS A 386 5.03 -14.04 -13.30
N ALA A 387 6.03 -13.21 -13.01
CA ALA A 387 7.06 -13.54 -12.03
C ALA A 387 6.49 -13.70 -10.61
N HIS A 388 5.55 -12.85 -10.20
CA HIS A 388 4.91 -12.94 -8.88
C HIS A 388 4.06 -14.21 -8.68
N ALA A 389 3.55 -14.83 -9.74
CA ALA A 389 2.90 -16.14 -9.65
C ALA A 389 3.85 -17.25 -9.14
N LYS A 390 5.17 -17.04 -9.19
CA LYS A 390 6.18 -17.94 -8.62
C LYS A 390 6.46 -17.69 -7.12
N ASN A 391 5.71 -16.82 -6.45
CA ASN A 391 5.85 -16.62 -5.00
C ASN A 391 5.63 -17.95 -4.26
N GLU A 392 6.30 -18.13 -3.12
CA GLU A 392 6.30 -19.36 -2.32
C GLU A 392 6.92 -20.60 -3.01
N LYS A 393 7.36 -20.50 -4.29
CA LYS A 393 8.14 -21.56 -4.94
C LYS A 393 9.52 -21.67 -4.30
N TYR A 394 10.00 -22.90 -4.14
CA TYR A 394 11.36 -23.16 -3.69
C TYR A 394 12.35 -23.05 -4.85
N ILE A 395 13.42 -22.29 -4.62
CA ILE A 395 14.65 -22.32 -5.41
C ILE A 395 15.75 -22.80 -4.48
N LEU A 396 16.29 -24.00 -4.74
CA LEU A 396 17.23 -24.67 -3.84
C LEU A 396 16.65 -24.76 -2.41
N ASP A 397 17.32 -24.17 -1.43
CA ASP A 397 16.93 -24.12 -0.01
C ASP A 397 16.11 -22.87 0.36
N CYS A 398 15.76 -22.03 -0.62
CA CYS A 398 15.09 -20.76 -0.39
C CYS A 398 13.66 -20.77 -0.93
N GLN A 399 12.69 -20.60 -0.04
CA GLN A 399 11.32 -20.32 -0.45
C GLN A 399 11.21 -18.84 -0.86
N LEU A 400 10.78 -18.59 -2.09
CA LEU A 400 10.66 -17.24 -2.63
C LEU A 400 9.61 -16.43 -1.87
N GLN A 401 10.03 -15.28 -1.35
CA GLN A 401 9.16 -14.22 -0.84
C GLN A 401 9.32 -13.00 -1.73
N LEU A 402 8.45 -12.90 -2.74
CA LEU A 402 8.49 -11.92 -3.80
C LEU A 402 7.63 -10.71 -3.43
N HIS A 403 8.21 -9.52 -3.47
CA HIS A 403 7.50 -8.27 -3.17
C HIS A 403 7.71 -7.25 -4.27
N TYR A 404 6.64 -6.59 -4.71
CA TYR A 404 6.78 -5.38 -5.53
C TYR A 404 7.57 -4.34 -4.76
N SER A 405 8.52 -3.72 -5.44
CA SER A 405 9.35 -2.69 -4.85
C SER A 405 9.54 -1.60 -5.87
N PHE A 406 9.36 -0.36 -5.46
CA PHE A 406 9.69 0.81 -6.28
C PHE A 406 11.08 1.34 -5.91
N LEU A 407 11.46 1.11 -4.66
CA LEU A 407 12.70 1.60 -4.08
C LEU A 407 13.84 0.57 -4.11
N ALA A 408 13.67 -0.50 -4.90
CA ALA A 408 14.56 -1.66 -4.99
C ALA A 408 16.05 -1.27 -5.07
N LEU A 409 16.39 -0.26 -5.88
CA LEU A 409 17.77 0.16 -6.11
C LEU A 409 18.16 1.43 -5.35
N GLN A 410 17.24 2.04 -4.58
CA GLN A 410 17.50 3.30 -3.89
C GLN A 410 18.68 3.21 -2.90
N PRO A 411 18.79 2.18 -2.03
CA PRO A 411 19.92 2.05 -1.11
C PRO A 411 21.27 1.98 -1.85
N CYS A 412 21.32 1.30 -3.00
CA CYS A 412 22.52 1.22 -3.83
C CYS A 412 22.86 2.58 -4.46
N ARG A 413 21.85 3.31 -4.95
CA ARG A 413 22.00 4.66 -5.51
C ARG A 413 22.49 5.66 -4.45
N GLU A 414 21.96 5.60 -3.23
CA GLU A 414 22.37 6.45 -2.10
C GLU A 414 23.80 6.16 -1.64
N THR A 415 24.17 4.89 -1.48
CA THR A 415 25.54 4.47 -1.15
C THR A 415 26.53 4.94 -2.21
N ALA A 416 26.19 4.86 -3.50
CA ALA A 416 27.03 5.38 -4.58
C ALA A 416 27.18 6.90 -4.53
N ARG A 417 26.10 7.64 -4.20
CA ARG A 417 26.12 9.10 -4.06
C ARG A 417 26.96 9.54 -2.87
N GLN A 418 26.84 8.88 -1.72
CA GLN A 418 27.65 9.16 -0.53
C GLN A 418 29.14 8.95 -0.82
N ARG A 419 29.50 7.83 -1.45
CA ARG A 419 30.89 7.56 -1.87
C ARG A 419 31.45 8.60 -2.85
N LYS A 420 30.63 9.16 -3.73
CA LYS A 420 31.05 10.26 -4.62
C LYS A 420 31.31 11.56 -3.84
N ARG A 421 30.52 11.84 -2.79
CA ARG A 421 30.76 12.99 -1.89
C ARG A 421 32.04 12.79 -1.08
N ASP A 422 32.25 11.59 -0.54
CA ASP A 422 33.42 11.26 0.26
C ASP A 422 34.73 11.30 -0.57
N ARG A 423 34.67 10.94 -1.87
CA ARG A 423 35.79 11.07 -2.83
C ARG A 423 36.11 12.50 -3.25
N GLY A 424 35.32 13.48 -2.83
CA GLY A 424 35.58 14.92 -3.07
C GLY A 424 36.61 15.53 -2.12
N TRP A 425 37.13 14.78 -1.15
CA TRP A 425 38.23 15.16 -0.27
C TRP A 425 39.43 14.25 -0.55
N GLY A 426 40.59 14.85 -0.82
CA GLY A 426 41.74 14.22 -1.48
C GLY A 426 42.30 12.97 -0.78
N GLY A 427 42.56 11.94 -1.58
CA GLY A 427 43.33 10.76 -1.16
C GLY A 427 43.41 9.72 -2.29
N ARG A 428 44.63 9.43 -2.76
CA ARG A 428 44.93 8.34 -3.72
C ARG A 428 44.43 7.01 -3.16
N GLN A 429 43.82 6.19 -4.02
CA GLN A 429 43.23 4.91 -3.64
C GLN A 429 44.19 3.75 -3.91
N GLU A 430 44.49 2.97 -2.86
CA GLU A 430 44.83 1.55 -2.99
C GLU A 430 43.62 0.78 -3.52
N ARG A 431 43.86 -0.16 -4.45
CA ARG A 431 42.82 -1.05 -5.00
C ARG A 431 42.43 -2.09 -3.96
N GLY A 432 41.38 -1.83 -3.18
CA GLY A 432 40.77 -2.77 -2.24
C GLY A 432 39.23 -2.79 -2.34
N SER A 433 38.70 -3.96 -2.69
CA SER A 433 37.29 -4.39 -2.80
C SER A 433 36.29 -3.76 -1.83
N TRP A 434 35.22 -3.06 -2.29
CA TRP A 434 33.89 -2.98 -1.60
C TRP A 434 32.77 -2.52 -2.59
N GLY A 435 31.91 -3.43 -3.06
CA GLY A 435 31.19 -3.29 -4.35
C GLY A 435 29.66 -3.14 -4.32
N LEU A 436 29.14 -2.38 -5.29
CA LEU A 436 27.73 -2.39 -5.74
C LEU A 436 27.25 -3.82 -6.07
N PRO A 437 25.94 -4.12 -6.04
CA PRO A 437 25.43 -5.43 -6.45
C PRO A 437 25.93 -5.81 -7.84
N LEU A 438 26.30 -7.10 -8.01
CA LEU A 438 26.58 -7.66 -9.32
C LEU A 438 25.32 -7.48 -10.15
N THR A 439 25.43 -6.72 -11.23
CA THR A 439 24.31 -6.41 -12.09
C THR A 439 24.48 -7.20 -13.37
N LEU A 440 23.66 -8.23 -13.53
CA LEU A 440 23.60 -9.03 -14.74
C LEU A 440 22.48 -8.45 -15.62
N THR A 441 22.89 -7.91 -16.76
CA THR A 441 21.94 -7.42 -17.78
C THR A 441 21.80 -8.52 -18.81
N LEU A 442 20.58 -8.98 -19.03
CA LEU A 442 20.29 -9.82 -20.19
C LEU A 442 20.25 -8.87 -21.39
N SER A 443 21.39 -8.72 -22.09
CA SER A 443 21.46 -7.98 -23.34
C SER A 443 20.39 -8.52 -24.29
N ARG A 444 19.81 -7.66 -25.12
CA ARG A 444 18.99 -8.02 -26.29
C ARG A 444 19.83 -8.78 -27.36
N GLU A 445 20.58 -9.80 -26.97
CA GLU A 445 21.19 -10.77 -27.89
C GLU A 445 20.15 -11.78 -28.39
N ARG A 446 19.00 -11.90 -27.70
CA ARG A 446 17.89 -12.77 -28.09
C ARG A 446 17.17 -12.35 -29.39
N GLU A 447 17.22 -11.08 -29.80
CA GLU A 447 16.73 -10.65 -31.13
C GLU A 447 17.74 -10.97 -32.24
N ARG A 448 19.05 -10.81 -31.97
CA ARG A 448 20.11 -11.10 -32.95
C ARG A 448 20.35 -12.59 -33.19
N GLU A 449 20.04 -13.45 -32.22
CA GLU A 449 20.10 -14.91 -32.41
C GLU A 449 18.85 -15.45 -33.13
N ARG A 450 17.67 -14.82 -32.95
CA ARG A 450 16.48 -15.16 -33.74
C ARG A 450 16.59 -14.73 -35.20
N GLU A 451 17.19 -13.58 -35.48
CA GLU A 451 17.47 -13.11 -36.84
C GLU A 451 18.67 -13.83 -37.51
N ARG A 452 19.52 -14.55 -36.75
CA ARG A 452 20.57 -15.41 -37.31
C ARG A 452 20.11 -16.85 -37.58
N CYS A 453 18.98 -17.25 -37.01
CA CYS A 453 18.35 -18.56 -37.21
C CYS A 453 17.05 -18.48 -38.02
N SER A 454 16.72 -17.31 -38.60
CA SER A 454 15.73 -17.12 -39.67
C SER A 454 16.44 -16.79 -40.97
#